data_AF-A0A1G0UMD9-F1
#
_entry.id   AF-A0A1G0UMD9-F1
#
_cell.length_a   1.000
_cell.length_b   1.000
_cell.length_c   1.000
_cell.angle_alpha   90.00
_cell.angle_beta   90.00
_cell.angle_gamma   90.00
#
_symmetry.space_group_name_H-M   'P 1'
#
loop_
_entity.id
_entity.type
_entity.pdbx_description
1 polymer ?
#
loop_
_entity_poly.entity_id
_entity_poly.type
_entity_poly.pdbx_seq_one_letter_code
_entity_poly.pdbx_strand_id
1 'polypeptide(L)'
;NWKRYYWLNLQALMQNLLKPEQDLIHIKYFTTRVSSPPSQVKRQGTYIEALETLKDFSIYYGHFQPNTKTCKKCGDIQDVPNEKMTDVNIAVEMLTDAFENKFDTALLISADSDLVGMIKSIIRLFPEKKIVVIFPPARYSVALNTVAKGSFTIGRKKLAKSVFPDSVTKADGFILNKPDRWK
;
A
#
# COMPACT_ATOMS: atom_id res chain seq x y z
N ASN A 1 -6.16 -2.42 19.14
CA ASN A 1 -4.87 -2.96 18.67
C ASN A 1 -5.03 -3.49 17.24
N TRP A 2 -4.31 -2.93 16.26
CA TRP A 2 -4.38 -3.30 14.83
C TRP A 2 -3.38 -4.39 14.42
N LYS A 3 -2.40 -4.71 15.29
CA LYS A 3 -1.27 -5.62 14.97
C LYS A 3 -1.70 -7.01 14.49
N ARG A 4 -2.82 -7.52 14.98
CA ARG A 4 -3.41 -8.81 14.57
C ARG A 4 -3.79 -8.90 13.09
N TYR A 5 -3.91 -7.76 12.40
CA TYR A 5 -4.22 -7.67 10.98
C TYR A 5 -2.99 -7.32 10.12
N TYR A 6 -1.79 -7.24 10.70
CA TYR A 6 -0.59 -6.87 9.91
C TYR A 6 -0.13 -8.00 8.99
N TRP A 7 -0.54 -9.25 9.26
CA TRP A 7 -0.38 -10.39 8.35
C TRP A 7 -1.44 -10.38 7.24
N LEU A 8 -1.63 -9.23 6.58
CA LEU A 8 -2.74 -8.98 5.68
C LEU A 8 -2.49 -9.57 4.30
N ASN A 9 -3.40 -10.41 3.82
CA ASN A 9 -3.44 -10.81 2.43
C ASN A 9 -4.12 -9.71 1.62
N LEU A 10 -3.31 -8.94 0.87
CA LEU A 10 -3.81 -7.82 0.07
C LEU A 10 -4.72 -8.27 -1.08
N GLN A 11 -4.50 -9.46 -1.64
CA GLN A 11 -5.38 -10.03 -2.66
C GLN A 11 -6.76 -10.37 -2.10
N ALA A 12 -6.81 -11.06 -0.96
CA ALA A 12 -8.07 -11.34 -0.26
C ALA A 12 -8.77 -10.04 0.17
N LEU A 13 -8.01 -9.00 0.57
CA LEU A 13 -8.59 -7.70 0.90
C LEU A 13 -9.23 -7.07 -0.33
N MET A 14 -8.54 -7.01 -1.47
CA MET A 14 -9.08 -6.41 -2.69
C MET A 14 -10.31 -7.17 -3.17
N GLN A 15 -10.27 -8.50 -3.22
CA GLN A 15 -11.44 -9.33 -3.54
C GLN A 15 -12.64 -9.06 -2.62
N ASN A 16 -12.39 -8.83 -1.33
CA ASN A 16 -13.43 -8.48 -0.38
C ASN A 16 -13.95 -7.03 -0.55
N LEU A 17 -13.25 -6.15 -1.26
CA LEU A 17 -13.65 -4.76 -1.48
C LEU A 17 -14.29 -4.52 -2.85
N LEU A 18 -14.08 -5.43 -3.80
CA LEU A 18 -14.74 -5.41 -5.10
C LEU A 18 -16.26 -5.53 -4.99
N LYS A 19 -16.94 -4.93 -5.96
CA LYS A 19 -18.35 -5.19 -6.24
C LYS A 19 -18.50 -6.45 -7.12
N PRO A 20 -19.66 -7.10 -7.12
CA PRO A 20 -19.89 -8.33 -7.91
C PRO A 20 -19.59 -8.20 -9.40
N GLU A 21 -19.76 -7.01 -9.97
CA GLU A 21 -19.52 -6.70 -11.39
C GLU A 21 -18.07 -6.30 -11.72
N GLN A 22 -17.15 -6.38 -10.76
CA GLN A 22 -15.76 -5.95 -10.95
C GLN A 22 -14.81 -7.15 -10.91
N ASP A 23 -13.89 -7.18 -11.86
CA ASP A 23 -12.79 -8.14 -11.89
C ASP A 23 -11.49 -7.53 -11.36
N LEU A 24 -10.77 -8.30 -10.55
CA LEU A 24 -9.45 -7.90 -10.05
C LEU A 24 -8.40 -8.21 -11.11
N ILE A 25 -7.88 -7.18 -11.77
CA ILE A 25 -6.87 -7.35 -12.83
C ILE A 25 -5.45 -7.42 -12.26
N HIS A 26 -5.07 -6.50 -11.38
CA HIS A 26 -3.71 -6.43 -10.83
C HIS A 26 -3.67 -5.67 -9.50
N ILE A 27 -2.72 -5.99 -8.63
CA ILE A 27 -2.44 -5.23 -7.41
C ILE A 27 -1.00 -4.71 -7.45
N LYS A 28 -0.84 -3.40 -7.27
CA LYS A 28 0.48 -2.77 -7.13
C LYS A 28 0.68 -2.31 -5.68
N TYR A 29 1.68 -2.87 -5.02
CA TYR A 29 2.03 -2.53 -3.63
C TYR A 29 3.31 -1.70 -3.59
N PHE A 30 3.23 -0.54 -2.96
CA PHE A 30 4.32 0.43 -2.89
C PHE A 30 4.87 0.45 -1.48
N THR A 31 6.17 0.23 -1.32
CA THR A 31 6.80 0.13 0.01
C THR A 31 8.29 0.43 -0.05
N THR A 32 8.91 0.70 1.10
CA THR A 32 10.36 0.84 1.23
C THR A 32 10.90 -0.18 2.22
N ARG A 33 12.00 -0.85 1.86
CA ARG A 33 12.65 -1.84 2.74
C ARG A 33 13.26 -1.16 3.96
N VAL A 34 12.80 -1.56 5.14
CA VAL A 34 13.36 -1.17 6.44
C VAL A 34 14.75 -1.77 6.57
N SER A 35 15.73 -0.97 6.97
CA SER A 35 17.12 -1.39 7.16
C SER A 35 17.48 -1.67 8.63
N SER A 36 16.69 -1.17 9.59
CA SER A 36 16.99 -1.31 11.02
C SER A 36 15.72 -1.12 11.89
N PRO A 37 15.65 -1.73 13.09
CA PRO A 37 16.54 -2.76 13.64
C PRO A 37 16.26 -4.15 13.02
N PRO A 38 17.16 -5.14 13.17
CA PRO A 38 17.06 -6.45 12.50
C PRO A 38 15.73 -7.17 12.69
N SER A 39 15.08 -7.01 13.85
CA SER A 39 13.77 -7.62 14.10
C SER A 39 12.65 -7.01 13.23
N GLN A 40 12.74 -5.72 12.87
CA GLN A 40 11.80 -5.08 11.94
C GLN A 40 12.08 -5.52 10.51
N VAL A 41 13.36 -5.56 10.12
CA VAL A 41 13.81 -6.05 8.81
C VAL A 41 13.28 -7.46 8.57
N LYS A 42 13.47 -8.38 9.52
CA LYS A 42 12.99 -9.76 9.42
C LYS A 42 11.47 -9.82 9.24
N ARG A 43 10.69 -9.10 10.08
CA ARG A 43 9.22 -9.12 9.99
C ARG A 43 8.71 -8.56 8.66
N GLN A 44 9.27 -7.45 8.20
CA GLN A 44 8.87 -6.87 6.91
C GLN A 44 9.28 -7.80 5.76
N GLY A 45 10.49 -8.36 5.82
CA GLY A 45 10.97 -9.35 4.84
C GLY A 45 10.01 -10.53 4.72
N THR A 46 9.67 -11.17 5.84
CA THR A 46 8.70 -12.28 5.87
C THR A 46 7.34 -11.89 5.31
N TYR A 47 6.85 -10.68 5.59
CA TYR A 47 5.58 -10.19 5.04
C TYR A 47 5.64 -9.95 3.54
N ILE A 48 6.70 -9.31 3.06
CA ILE A 48 6.89 -9.05 1.64
C ILE A 48 7.02 -10.36 0.87
N GLU A 49 7.81 -11.33 1.36
CA GLU A 49 7.91 -12.65 0.75
C GLU A 49 6.57 -13.38 0.71
N ALA A 50 5.70 -13.19 1.72
CA ALA A 50 4.35 -13.73 1.68
C ALA A 50 3.47 -13.04 0.62
N LEU A 51 3.61 -11.72 0.45
CA LEU A 51 2.91 -10.99 -0.62
C LEU A 51 3.40 -11.40 -2.01
N GLU A 52 4.68 -11.74 -2.17
CA GLU A 52 5.24 -12.25 -3.44
C GLU A 52 4.66 -13.61 -3.86
N THR A 53 3.94 -14.32 -2.97
CA THR A 53 3.19 -15.53 -3.32
C THR A 53 1.84 -15.27 -3.99
N LEU A 54 1.37 -14.01 -3.99
CA LEU A 54 0.09 -13.62 -4.56
C LEU A 54 0.14 -13.58 -6.10
N LYS A 55 -1.00 -13.82 -6.73
CA LYS A 55 -1.13 -13.73 -8.19
C LYS A 55 -1.43 -12.29 -8.61
N ASP A 56 -1.00 -11.93 -9.82
CA ASP A 56 -1.26 -10.63 -10.43
C ASP A 56 -0.88 -9.47 -9.48
N PHE A 57 0.31 -9.59 -8.89
CA PHE A 57 0.80 -8.75 -7.81
C PHE A 57 2.20 -8.25 -8.12
N SER A 58 2.42 -6.93 -8.02
CA SER A 58 3.72 -6.30 -8.21
C SER A 58 4.09 -5.45 -7.01
N ILE A 59 5.38 -5.45 -6.66
CA ILE A 59 5.93 -4.62 -5.59
C ILE A 59 6.85 -3.56 -6.19
N TYR A 60 6.61 -2.31 -5.83
CA TYR A 60 7.41 -1.17 -6.25
C TYR A 60 8.12 -0.60 -5.04
N TYR A 61 9.44 -0.59 -5.11
CA TYR A 61 10.27 -0.15 -4.00
C TYR A 61 10.63 1.34 -4.11
N GLY A 62 10.37 2.06 -3.02
CA GLY A 62 11.02 3.34 -2.75
C GLY A 62 12.41 3.12 -2.13
N HIS A 63 12.99 4.19 -1.60
CA HIS A 63 14.25 4.12 -0.85
C HIS A 63 14.23 5.08 0.33
N PHE A 64 15.05 4.77 1.34
CA PHE A 64 15.31 5.71 2.42
C PHE A 64 16.45 6.64 2.02
N GLN A 65 16.21 7.94 2.11
CA GLN A 65 17.23 8.96 2.00
C GLN A 65 17.55 9.49 3.41
N PRO A 66 18.83 9.47 3.85
CA PRO A 66 19.21 10.09 5.10
C PRO A 66 18.99 11.59 5.02
N ASN A 67 18.23 12.13 5.97
CA ASN A 67 18.05 13.55 6.14
C ASN A 67 18.70 13.96 7.47
N THR A 68 19.82 14.66 7.37
CA THR A 68 20.53 15.20 8.52
C THR A 68 19.69 16.28 9.20
N LYS A 69 19.32 16.05 10.46
CA LYS A 69 18.60 17.01 11.29
C LYS A 69 19.49 17.46 12.43
N THR A 70 19.71 18.76 12.52
CA THR A 70 20.37 19.39 13.66
C THR A 70 19.34 19.77 14.72
N CYS A 71 19.53 19.28 15.94
CA CYS A 71 18.74 19.69 17.09
C CYS A 71 18.99 21.16 17.39
N LYS A 72 17.95 21.99 17.32
CA LYS A 72 18.06 23.44 17.59
C LYS A 72 18.42 23.77 19.05
N LYS A 73 18.28 22.82 19.98
CA LYS A 73 18.50 23.04 21.42
C LYS A 73 19.91 22.65 21.88
N CYS A 74 20.46 21.55 21.37
CA CYS A 74 21.76 21.03 21.82
C CYS A 74 22.81 20.94 20.69
N GLY A 75 22.46 21.25 19.44
CA GLY A 75 23.37 21.16 18.30
C GLY A 75 23.64 19.75 17.80
N ASP A 76 23.07 18.72 18.45
CA ASP A 76 23.28 17.32 18.04
C ASP A 76 22.77 17.07 16.62
N ILE A 77 23.54 16.32 15.83
CA ILE A 77 23.27 16.05 14.42
C ILE A 77 22.89 14.59 14.29
N GLN A 78 21.66 14.34 13.85
CA GLN A 78 21.14 12.98 13.66
C GLN A 78 20.62 12.80 12.25
N ASP A 79 21.00 11.69 11.63
CA ASP A 79 20.40 11.27 10.37
C ASP A 79 19.05 10.62 10.64
N VAL A 80 17.99 11.27 10.19
CA VAL A 80 16.63 10.73 10.24
C VAL A 80 16.30 10.16 8.86
N PRO A 81 16.06 8.85 8.74
CA PRO A 81 15.69 8.26 7.46
C PRO A 81 14.34 8.81 7.02
N ASN A 82 14.28 9.30 5.77
CA ASN A 82 13.05 9.74 5.14
C ASN A 82 12.71 8.81 3.98
N GLU A 83 11.48 8.32 3.94
CA GLU A 83 11.00 7.52 2.82
C GLU A 83 10.84 8.40 1.58
N LYS A 84 11.30 7.90 0.43
CA LYS A 84 11.27 8.60 -0.85
C LYS A 84 10.70 7.69 -1.93
N MET A 85 10.18 8.32 -2.98
CA MET A 85 9.66 7.71 -4.21
C MET A 85 8.33 6.94 -4.09
N THR A 86 7.76 6.70 -2.91
CA THR A 86 6.52 5.94 -2.78
C THR A 86 5.35 6.61 -3.51
N ASP A 87 5.13 7.88 -3.24
CA ASP A 87 4.16 8.79 -3.86
C ASP A 87 4.43 9.01 -5.36
N VAL A 88 5.69 9.18 -5.75
CA VAL A 88 6.09 9.28 -7.18
C VAL A 88 5.79 7.98 -7.93
N ASN A 89 6.17 6.83 -7.38
CA ASN A 89 5.93 5.53 -7.98
C ASN A 89 4.43 5.25 -8.14
N ILE A 90 3.62 5.57 -7.12
CA ILE A 90 2.15 5.48 -7.23
C ILE A 90 1.65 6.32 -8.39
N ALA A 91 2.11 7.57 -8.48
CA ALA A 91 1.65 8.50 -9.51
C ALA A 91 2.02 8.03 -10.92
N VAL A 92 3.27 7.60 -11.12
CA VAL A 92 3.79 7.08 -12.39
C VAL A 92 3.02 5.85 -12.80
N GLU A 93 2.89 4.84 -11.93
CA GLU A 93 2.24 3.58 -12.27
C GLU A 93 0.75 3.75 -12.58
N MET A 94 0.03 4.60 -11.84
CA MET A 94 -1.39 4.85 -12.11
C MET A 94 -1.60 5.62 -13.42
N LEU A 95 -0.74 6.59 -13.74
CA LEU A 95 -0.80 7.32 -15.00
C LEU A 95 -0.46 6.42 -16.19
N THR A 96 0.58 5.59 -16.06
CA THR A 96 0.95 4.60 -17.07
C THR A 96 -0.19 3.61 -17.33
N ASP A 97 -0.79 3.05 -16.27
CA ASP A 97 -1.90 2.12 -16.43
C ASP A 97 -3.15 2.78 -17.04
N ALA A 98 -3.40 4.05 -16.75
CA ALA A 98 -4.50 4.80 -17.36
C ALA A 98 -4.24 5.01 -18.86
N PHE A 99 -3.01 5.41 -19.21
CA PHE A 99 -2.58 5.61 -20.58
C PHE A 99 -2.63 4.32 -21.41
N GLU A 100 -2.19 3.20 -20.83
CA GLU A 100 -2.20 1.88 -21.48
C GLU A 100 -3.57 1.18 -21.40
N ASN A 101 -4.60 1.88 -20.89
CA ASN A 101 -5.97 1.37 -20.78
C ASN A 101 -6.08 0.04 -19.98
N LYS A 102 -5.27 -0.12 -18.93
CA LYS A 102 -5.21 -1.34 -18.11
C LYS A 102 -6.30 -1.48 -17.05
N PHE A 103 -7.07 -0.43 -16.79
CA PHE A 103 -8.18 -0.47 -15.84
C PHE A 103 -9.31 0.46 -16.27
N ASP A 104 -10.55 0.15 -15.85
CA ASP A 104 -11.68 1.09 -15.89
C ASP A 104 -11.87 1.80 -14.55
N THR A 105 -11.62 1.06 -13.45
CA THR A 105 -11.67 1.58 -12.09
C THR A 105 -10.42 1.22 -11.31
N ALA A 106 -9.73 2.22 -10.75
CA ALA A 106 -8.64 2.02 -9.82
C ALA A 106 -9.12 2.18 -8.37
N LEU A 107 -8.75 1.24 -7.51
CA LEU A 107 -8.94 1.32 -6.06
C LEU A 107 -7.63 1.83 -5.42
N LEU A 108 -7.62 3.10 -5.00
CA LEU A 108 -6.45 3.72 -4.38
C LEU A 108 -6.55 3.63 -2.86
N ILE A 109 -5.74 2.79 -2.22
CA ILE A 109 -5.69 2.71 -0.75
C ILE A 109 -4.68 3.73 -0.21
N SER A 110 -5.14 4.92 0.15
CA SER A 110 -4.29 5.96 0.72
C SER A 110 -5.11 6.99 1.49
N ALA A 111 -4.43 7.75 2.35
CA ALA A 111 -4.94 8.98 2.94
C ALA A 111 -3.99 10.17 2.70
N ASP A 112 -3.09 10.04 1.72
CA ASP A 112 -2.08 11.04 1.39
C ASP A 112 -2.61 12.08 0.40
N SER A 113 -2.69 13.34 0.82
CA SER A 113 -3.17 14.44 -0.02
C SER A 113 -2.27 14.75 -1.21
N ASP A 114 -1.00 14.32 -1.19
CA ASP A 114 -0.07 14.63 -2.29
C ASP A 114 -0.46 13.91 -3.59
N LEU A 115 -1.25 12.83 -3.48
CA LEU A 115 -1.79 12.08 -4.62
C LEU A 115 -2.95 12.80 -5.34
N VAL A 116 -3.46 13.92 -4.82
CA VAL A 116 -4.55 14.69 -5.45
C VAL A 116 -4.19 15.14 -6.86
N GLY A 117 -2.94 15.55 -7.09
CA GLY A 117 -2.46 16.01 -8.39
C GLY A 117 -2.57 14.91 -9.46
N MET A 118 -2.20 13.67 -9.10
CA MET A 118 -2.33 12.51 -9.99
C MET A 118 -3.80 12.20 -10.29
N ILE A 119 -4.67 12.18 -9.27
CA ILE A 119 -6.10 11.86 -9.48
C ILE A 119 -6.74 12.87 -10.44
N LYS A 120 -6.51 14.16 -10.22
CA LYS A 120 -7.02 15.22 -11.11
C LYS A 120 -6.50 15.06 -12.54
N SER A 121 -5.23 14.66 -12.68
CA SER A 121 -4.61 14.49 -13.99
C SER A 121 -5.22 13.31 -14.75
N ILE A 122 -5.42 12.17 -14.08
CA ILE A 122 -6.05 11.00 -14.69
C ILE A 122 -7.49 11.33 -15.11
N ILE A 123 -8.30 11.92 -14.23
CA ILE A 123 -9.71 12.25 -14.54
C ILE A 123 -9.79 13.25 -15.71
N ARG A 124 -8.87 14.22 -15.79
CA ARG A 124 -8.84 15.19 -16.88
C ARG A 124 -8.42 14.57 -18.21
N LEU A 125 -7.39 13.71 -18.20
CA LEU A 125 -6.82 13.13 -19.42
C LEU A 125 -7.59 11.91 -19.92
N PHE A 126 -8.23 11.17 -19.01
CA PHE A 126 -8.95 9.92 -19.27
C PHE A 126 -10.32 9.96 -18.55
N PRO A 127 -11.29 10.75 -19.04
CA PRO A 127 -12.56 11.01 -18.34
C PRO A 127 -13.43 9.77 -18.10
N GLU A 128 -13.21 8.70 -18.84
CA GLU A 128 -13.88 7.40 -18.68
C GLU A 128 -13.37 6.61 -17.46
N LYS A 129 -12.17 6.93 -16.96
CA LYS A 129 -11.54 6.25 -15.83
C LYS A 129 -12.13 6.70 -14.50
N LYS A 130 -12.28 5.74 -13.58
CA LYS A 130 -12.81 6.00 -12.23
C LYS A 130 -11.74 5.72 -11.19
N ILE A 131 -11.55 6.64 -10.26
CA ILE A 131 -10.68 6.43 -9.11
C ILE A 131 -11.54 6.43 -7.85
N VAL A 132 -11.53 5.31 -7.14
CA VAL A 132 -12.18 5.16 -5.84
C VAL A 132 -11.11 5.13 -4.76
N VAL A 133 -11.18 6.06 -3.82
CA VAL A 133 -10.21 6.15 -2.72
C VAL A 133 -10.69 5.35 -1.53
N ILE A 134 -9.84 4.45 -1.05
CA ILE A 134 -10.12 3.59 0.08
C ILE A 134 -9.24 4.03 1.25
N PHE A 135 -9.85 4.57 2.30
CA PHE A 135 -9.10 5.06 3.45
C PHE A 135 -8.71 3.93 4.42
N PRO A 136 -7.44 3.84 4.84
CA PRO A 136 -7.05 2.97 5.95
C PRO A 136 -7.79 3.33 7.24
N PRO A 137 -7.94 2.39 8.20
CA PRO A 137 -8.60 2.69 9.46
C PRO A 137 -7.95 3.85 10.21
N ALA A 138 -8.77 4.75 10.75
CA ALA A 138 -8.34 5.94 11.50
C ALA A 138 -7.48 6.94 10.70
N ARG A 139 -7.47 6.84 9.36
CA ARG A 139 -6.93 7.86 8.47
C ARG A 139 -8.01 8.33 7.52
N TYR A 140 -7.94 9.58 7.10
CA TYR A 140 -8.88 10.18 6.16
C TYR A 140 -8.24 11.42 5.54
N SER A 141 -8.55 11.69 4.27
CA SER A 141 -8.14 12.92 3.59
C SER A 141 -9.34 13.55 2.90
N VAL A 142 -9.72 14.75 3.36
CA VAL A 142 -10.78 15.56 2.74
C VAL A 142 -10.41 15.86 1.29
N ALA A 143 -9.15 16.20 1.03
CA ALA A 143 -8.69 16.57 -0.30
C ALA A 143 -8.84 15.40 -1.30
N LEU A 144 -8.47 14.17 -0.90
CA LEU A 144 -8.68 12.99 -1.72
C LEU A 144 -10.16 12.68 -1.92
N ASN A 145 -10.97 12.79 -0.85
CA ASN A 145 -12.41 12.55 -0.93
C ASN A 145 -13.10 13.48 -1.92
N THR A 146 -12.67 14.75 -2.00
CA THR A 146 -13.24 15.74 -2.90
C THR A 146 -12.98 15.43 -4.38
N VAL A 147 -11.84 14.82 -4.72
CA VAL A 147 -11.45 14.59 -6.12
C VAL A 147 -11.75 13.19 -6.63
N ALA A 148 -11.91 12.22 -5.74
CA ALA A 148 -12.22 10.84 -6.10
C ALA A 148 -13.66 10.70 -6.63
N LYS A 149 -13.89 9.70 -7.48
CA LYS A 149 -15.25 9.36 -7.95
C LYS A 149 -16.12 8.81 -6.82
N GLY A 150 -15.50 8.18 -5.83
CA GLY A 150 -16.12 7.71 -4.61
C GLY A 150 -15.05 7.39 -3.58
N SER A 151 -15.45 7.26 -2.31
CA SER A 151 -14.53 6.86 -1.25
C SER A 151 -15.24 6.09 -0.14
N PHE A 152 -14.46 5.32 0.63
CA PHE A 152 -14.93 4.72 1.88
C PHE A 152 -13.74 4.27 2.75
N THR A 153 -13.99 4.03 4.03
CA THR A 153 -12.98 3.55 4.98
C THR A 153 -13.02 2.03 5.12
N ILE A 154 -11.86 1.37 5.17
CA ILE A 154 -11.78 -0.09 5.37
C ILE A 154 -12.33 -0.45 6.76
N GLY A 155 -13.41 -1.23 6.77
CA GLY A 155 -14.00 -1.75 8.00
C GLY A 155 -13.18 -2.90 8.62
N ARG A 156 -13.19 -3.00 9.96
CA ARG A 156 -12.51 -4.06 10.72
C ARG A 156 -12.85 -5.48 10.24
N LYS A 157 -14.11 -5.71 9.87
CA LYS A 157 -14.58 -7.03 9.40
C LYS A 157 -13.90 -7.45 8.09
N LYS A 158 -13.62 -6.51 7.19
CA LYS A 158 -12.93 -6.79 5.92
C LYS A 158 -11.47 -7.15 6.16
N LEU A 159 -10.78 -6.41 7.04
CA LEU A 159 -9.42 -6.76 7.46
C LEU A 159 -9.33 -8.14 8.11
N ALA A 160 -10.24 -8.45 9.04
CA ALA A 160 -10.26 -9.73 9.73
C ALA A 160 -10.47 -10.93 8.79
N LYS A 161 -11.27 -10.76 7.72
CA LYS A 161 -11.50 -11.78 6.70
C LYS A 161 -10.40 -11.89 5.64
N SER A 162 -9.39 -11.02 5.70
CA SER A 162 -8.36 -10.89 4.66
C SER A 162 -6.96 -11.12 5.22
N VAL A 163 -6.82 -11.78 6.37
CA VAL A 163 -5.52 -12.14 6.93
C VAL A 163 -5.03 -13.41 6.24
N PHE A 164 -3.74 -13.49 5.93
CA PHE A 164 -3.14 -14.76 5.50
C PHE A 164 -3.34 -15.85 6.58
N PRO A 165 -3.31 -17.14 6.19
CA PRO A 165 -3.15 -18.23 7.15
C PRO A 165 -1.88 -18.05 7.98
N ASP A 166 -1.80 -18.69 9.15
CA ASP A 166 -0.65 -18.56 10.05
C ASP A 166 0.68 -19.03 9.43
N SER A 167 0.61 -19.90 8.41
CA SER A 167 1.74 -20.34 7.61
C SER A 167 1.45 -20.17 6.10
N VAL A 168 2.43 -19.70 5.34
CA VAL A 168 2.38 -19.54 3.88
C VAL A 168 3.56 -20.29 3.27
N THR A 169 3.30 -21.18 2.31
CA THR A 169 4.33 -21.94 1.61
C THR A 169 4.73 -21.23 0.32
N LYS A 170 6.03 -20.96 0.15
CA LYS A 170 6.61 -20.39 -1.07
C LYS A 170 6.72 -21.44 -2.19
N ALA A 171 6.97 -20.99 -3.42
CA ALA A 171 7.14 -21.87 -4.58
C ALA A 171 8.34 -22.84 -4.44
N ASP A 172 9.37 -22.45 -3.68
CA ASP A 172 10.54 -23.28 -3.35
C ASP A 172 10.29 -24.27 -2.19
N GLY A 173 9.07 -24.30 -1.63
CA GLY A 173 8.68 -25.14 -0.50
C GLY A 173 8.99 -24.56 0.87
N PHE A 174 9.64 -23.39 0.97
CA PHE A 174 9.93 -22.75 2.25
C PHE A 174 8.65 -22.24 2.92
N ILE A 175 8.54 -22.44 4.24
CA ILE A 175 7.36 -22.06 5.03
C ILE A 175 7.62 -20.75 5.77
N LEU A 176 6.87 -19.71 5.40
CA LEU A 176 6.80 -18.43 6.10
C LEU A 176 5.77 -18.51 7.22
N ASN A 177 6.15 -18.10 8.43
CA ASN A 177 5.25 -18.09 9.58
C ASN A 177 4.85 -16.67 9.95
N LYS A 178 3.59 -16.49 10.33
CA LYS A 178 3.06 -15.25 10.89
C LYS A 178 3.91 -14.81 12.09
N PRO A 179 4.50 -13.60 12.06
CA PRO A 179 5.31 -13.10 13.17
C PRO A 179 4.55 -13.05 14.49
N ASP A 180 5.18 -13.47 15.59
CA ASP A 180 4.53 -13.57 16.91
C ASP A 180 3.93 -12.25 17.40
N ARG A 181 4.58 -11.13 17.08
CA ARG A 181 4.10 -9.79 17.42
C ARG A 181 2.77 -9.42 16.73
N TRP A 182 2.36 -10.17 15.72
CA TRP A 182 1.13 -9.98 14.96
C TRP A 182 0.09 -11.08 15.24
N LYS A 183 0.39 -12.03 16.13
CA LYS A 183 -0.61 -12.96 16.64
C LYS A 183 -1.63 -12.23 17.52
#